data_AF-A0A930XWH8-F1
#
_entry.id   AF-A0A930XWH8-F1
#
_cell.length_a   1.000
_cell.length_b   1.000
_cell.length_c   1.000
_cell.angle_alpha   90.00
_cell.angle_beta   90.00
_cell.angle_gamma   90.00
#
_symmetry.space_group_name_H-M   'P 1'
#
loop_
_entity.id
_entity.type
_entity.pdbx_description
1 polymer ?
#
loop_
_entity_poly.entity_id
_entity_poly.type
_entity_poly.pdbx_seq_one_letter_code
_entity_poly.pdbx_strand_id
1 'polypeptide(L)'
;MELNCPQKELNTHLGLVGRAVPGRPPYPVLGNVLLVADVATQQLHLTAFDLSLAMETRFPAQVQEGGALTLPAKLLGEIVAKLPDQPLAFSFEGERMSLQTTGVGASSYQIPTLPASEFPDLPRLVDAQTLVVAKDLFLAGLRGVLFAASGDEAKQILTGVHLTMQDERLEFAATDGHRLAVVETEIEGPAGQSPAGLKLEATIPARALRELERMLQRYGGDALNLHLDPSYADFQFLPPPDAEGMPEASGYQQRLISCVLDGAYPNYRQLIPRDFSRRVVVNRAELVAALERLAILAAQRNNVVKFALDGMSTLRLSVEATDVGRGDEQVAVEMTGDALELAFNVKYILDGLKVMGSDHVQLDLNTPVTPAIWSPLGETKLTYLVMPIQLRS
;
A
#
# COMPACT_ATOMS: atom_id res chain seq x y z
N MET A 1 -19.25 12.45 -28.54
CA MET A 1 -19.31 11.90 -27.16
C MET A 1 -20.28 12.73 -26.35
N GLU A 2 -21.34 12.09 -25.85
CA GLU A 2 -22.42 12.70 -25.07
C GLU A 2 -22.89 11.73 -23.99
N LEU A 3 -22.81 12.13 -22.71
CA LEU A 3 -23.18 11.29 -21.58
C LEU A 3 -23.66 12.09 -20.37
N ASN A 4 -24.44 11.45 -19.50
CA ASN A 4 -24.78 11.95 -18.17
C ASN A 4 -24.29 10.98 -17.08
N CYS A 5 -23.71 11.51 -16.00
CA CYS A 5 -23.34 10.69 -14.85
C CYS A 5 -23.57 11.40 -13.50
N PRO A 6 -23.71 10.66 -12.40
CA PRO A 6 -23.81 11.27 -11.06
C PRO A 6 -22.51 11.97 -10.67
N GLN A 7 -22.60 13.21 -10.15
CA GLN A 7 -21.43 13.96 -9.68
C GLN A 7 -20.62 13.20 -8.63
N LYS A 8 -21.29 12.56 -7.65
CA LYS A 8 -20.63 11.79 -6.58
C LYS A 8 -19.82 10.61 -7.09
N GLU A 9 -20.35 9.90 -8.08
CA GLU A 9 -19.65 8.77 -8.72
C GLU A 9 -18.41 9.29 -9.43
N LEU A 10 -18.56 10.29 -10.31
CA LEU A 10 -17.42 10.88 -11.02
C LEU A 10 -16.36 11.41 -10.05
N ASN A 11 -16.75 12.11 -8.99
CA ASN A 11 -15.83 12.62 -7.97
C ASN A 11 -15.05 11.48 -7.27
N THR A 12 -15.75 10.42 -6.90
CA THR A 12 -15.16 9.22 -6.28
C THR A 12 -14.13 8.57 -7.20
N HIS A 13 -14.49 8.37 -8.46
CA HIS A 13 -13.67 7.68 -9.45
C HIS A 13 -12.49 8.53 -9.94
N LEU A 14 -12.66 9.85 -10.09
CA LEU A 14 -11.56 10.80 -10.33
C LEU A 14 -10.58 10.85 -9.16
N GLY A 15 -11.09 10.85 -7.92
CA GLY A 15 -10.26 10.80 -6.72
C GLY A 15 -9.44 9.52 -6.61
N LEU A 16 -9.91 8.41 -7.21
CA LEU A 16 -9.16 7.17 -7.31
C LEU A 16 -8.07 7.25 -8.37
N VAL A 17 -8.43 7.39 -9.65
CA VAL A 17 -7.45 7.32 -10.75
C VAL A 17 -6.48 8.50 -10.73
N GLY A 18 -6.89 9.65 -10.20
CA GLY A 18 -6.02 10.82 -10.03
C GLY A 18 -4.75 10.54 -9.22
N ARG A 19 -4.70 9.45 -8.43
CA ARG A 19 -3.50 9.01 -7.69
C ARG A 19 -2.39 8.46 -8.60
N ALA A 20 -2.75 7.96 -9.78
CA ALA A 20 -1.80 7.52 -10.81
C ALA A 20 -1.37 8.66 -11.74
N VAL A 21 -1.88 9.88 -11.57
CA VAL A 21 -1.45 11.05 -12.35
C VAL A 21 -0.13 11.59 -11.77
N PRO A 22 0.95 11.69 -12.55
CA PRO A 22 2.23 12.20 -12.07
C PRO A 22 2.15 13.71 -11.79
N GLY A 23 2.75 14.14 -10.68
CA GLY A 23 2.79 15.57 -10.33
C GLY A 23 3.60 16.43 -11.29
N ARG A 24 4.53 15.82 -12.03
CA ARG A 24 5.29 16.43 -13.14
C ARG A 24 5.28 15.46 -14.32
N PRO A 25 4.23 15.49 -15.15
CA PRO A 25 4.10 14.55 -16.26
C PRO A 25 5.20 14.77 -17.30
N PRO A 26 5.86 13.71 -17.80
CA PRO A 26 6.87 13.85 -18.86
C PRO A 26 6.25 14.26 -20.20
N TYR A 27 4.97 13.96 -20.41
CA TYR A 27 4.17 14.37 -21.57
C TYR A 27 2.83 14.97 -21.11
N PRO A 28 2.34 16.07 -21.70
CA PRO A 28 1.11 16.74 -21.26
C PRO A 28 -0.10 15.80 -21.09
N VAL A 29 -0.28 14.84 -21.99
CA VAL A 29 -1.38 13.86 -21.96
C VAL A 29 -1.39 12.97 -20.71
N LEU A 30 -0.24 12.74 -20.07
CA LEU A 30 -0.16 11.99 -18.81
C LEU A 30 -0.61 12.82 -17.60
N GLY A 31 -0.71 14.14 -17.74
CA GLY A 31 -1.39 15.00 -16.77
C GLY A 31 -2.91 14.92 -16.86
N ASN A 32 -3.43 14.21 -17.86
CA ASN A 32 -4.86 14.00 -18.08
C ASN A 32 -5.30 12.62 -17.56
N VAL A 33 -6.62 12.50 -17.38
CA VAL A 33 -7.31 11.22 -17.25
C VAL A 33 -7.96 10.89 -18.60
N LEU A 34 -7.81 9.65 -19.06
CA LEU A 34 -8.51 9.11 -20.22
C LEU A 34 -9.94 8.77 -19.81
N LEU A 35 -10.91 9.28 -20.57
CA LEU A 35 -12.33 8.96 -20.45
C LEU A 35 -12.73 8.13 -21.67
N VAL A 36 -13.36 6.98 -21.45
CA VAL A 36 -13.99 6.18 -22.51
C VAL A 36 -15.45 5.95 -22.14
N ALA A 37 -16.35 6.47 -22.97
CA ALA A 37 -17.79 6.32 -22.81
C ALA A 37 -18.29 5.20 -23.73
N ASP A 38 -18.83 4.15 -23.15
CA ASP A 38 -19.28 2.96 -23.86
C ASP A 38 -20.82 2.89 -23.91
N VAL A 39 -21.37 2.98 -25.12
CA VAL A 39 -22.83 2.97 -25.35
C VAL A 39 -23.43 1.59 -25.10
N ALA A 40 -22.70 0.50 -25.41
CA ALA A 40 -23.21 -0.86 -25.32
C ALA A 40 -23.35 -1.33 -23.87
N THR A 41 -22.39 -0.95 -23.03
CA THR A 41 -22.36 -1.32 -21.60
C THR A 41 -22.93 -0.24 -20.68
N GLN A 42 -23.19 0.97 -21.19
CA GLN A 42 -23.61 2.13 -20.40
C GLN A 42 -22.64 2.43 -19.24
N GLN A 43 -21.34 2.36 -19.54
CA GLN A 43 -20.27 2.60 -18.58
C GLN A 43 -19.39 3.78 -19.01
N LEU A 44 -18.90 4.53 -18.02
CA LEU A 44 -17.81 5.47 -18.20
C LEU A 44 -16.55 4.88 -17.56
N HIS A 45 -15.50 4.71 -18.35
CA HIS A 45 -14.21 4.21 -17.91
C HIS A 45 -13.26 5.38 -17.74
N LEU A 46 -12.56 5.41 -16.60
CA LEU A 46 -11.50 6.37 -16.33
C LEU A 46 -10.17 5.62 -16.19
N THR A 47 -9.14 6.11 -16.86
CA THR A 47 -7.78 5.58 -16.79
C THR A 47 -6.78 6.70 -16.56
N ALA A 48 -5.88 6.51 -15.61
CA ALA A 48 -4.72 7.37 -15.41
C ALA A 48 -3.47 6.50 -15.32
N PHE A 49 -2.35 7.02 -15.83
CA PHE A 49 -1.11 6.26 -15.98
C PHE A 49 0.09 7.19 -15.91
N ASP A 50 1.12 6.83 -15.15
CA ASP A 50 2.39 7.56 -15.09
C ASP A 50 3.57 6.85 -15.77
N LEU A 51 3.27 5.88 -16.64
CA LEU A 51 4.22 4.95 -17.27
C LEU A 51 4.76 3.86 -16.33
N SER A 52 4.46 3.91 -15.03
CA SER A 52 4.85 2.88 -14.06
C SER A 52 3.67 2.30 -13.28
N LEU A 53 2.68 3.12 -12.97
CA LEU A 53 1.48 2.82 -12.22
C LEU A 53 0.28 3.28 -13.05
N ALA A 54 -0.57 2.34 -13.42
CA ALA A 54 -1.86 2.61 -14.03
C ALA A 54 -2.98 2.29 -13.03
N MET A 55 -4.02 3.12 -13.03
CA MET A 55 -5.24 2.88 -12.28
C MET A 55 -6.43 3.04 -13.22
N GLU A 56 -7.31 2.05 -13.20
CA GLU A 56 -8.53 2.03 -14.00
C GLU A 56 -9.74 1.83 -13.10
N THR A 57 -10.83 2.50 -13.49
CA THR A 57 -12.13 2.31 -12.88
C THR A 57 -13.22 2.48 -13.91
N ARG A 58 -14.37 1.87 -13.63
CA ARG A 58 -15.60 2.12 -14.38
C ARG A 58 -16.81 2.18 -13.47
N PHE A 59 -17.82 2.90 -13.94
CA PHE A 59 -19.08 3.08 -13.25
C PHE A 59 -20.21 3.38 -14.24
N PRO A 60 -21.47 3.08 -13.87
CA PRO A 60 -22.61 3.34 -14.72
C PRO A 60 -22.77 4.82 -15.10
N ALA A 61 -23.04 5.08 -16.37
CA ALA A 61 -23.36 6.40 -16.91
C ALA A 61 -24.40 6.25 -18.03
N GLN A 62 -25.26 7.27 -18.20
CA GLN A 62 -26.18 7.32 -19.34
C GLN A 62 -25.43 7.82 -20.56
N VAL A 63 -24.96 6.90 -21.40
CA VAL A 63 -24.15 7.22 -22.58
C VAL A 63 -25.04 7.26 -23.82
N GLN A 64 -25.19 8.44 -24.41
CA GLN A 64 -25.98 8.66 -25.62
C GLN A 64 -25.11 8.51 -26.87
N GLU A 65 -23.92 9.09 -26.85
CA GLU A 65 -22.93 8.98 -27.91
C GLU A 65 -21.58 8.59 -27.29
N GLY A 66 -21.03 7.45 -27.72
CA GLY A 66 -19.75 6.95 -27.22
C GLY A 66 -18.57 7.81 -27.68
N GLY A 67 -17.38 7.44 -27.19
CA GLY A 67 -16.14 8.06 -27.61
C GLY A 67 -15.05 7.97 -26.56
N ALA A 68 -13.86 8.44 -26.92
CA ALA A 68 -12.71 8.48 -26.04
C ALA A 68 -11.96 9.81 -26.19
N LEU A 69 -11.56 10.40 -25.07
CA LEU A 69 -10.76 11.62 -25.00
C LEU A 69 -10.06 11.73 -23.66
N THR A 70 -9.16 12.68 -23.51
CA THR A 70 -8.47 12.94 -22.24
C THR A 70 -8.79 14.33 -21.70
N LEU A 71 -8.86 14.46 -20.38
CA LEU A 71 -9.13 15.72 -19.68
C LEU A 71 -8.10 15.97 -18.58
N PRO A 72 -7.66 17.24 -18.34
CA PRO A 72 -6.73 17.55 -17.26
C PRO A 72 -7.26 17.10 -15.90
N ALA A 73 -6.61 16.09 -15.31
CA ALA A 73 -7.17 15.35 -14.19
C ALA A 73 -7.34 16.23 -12.95
N LYS A 74 -6.34 17.07 -12.65
CA LYS A 74 -6.37 18.00 -11.52
C LYS A 74 -7.49 19.03 -11.65
N LEU A 75 -7.60 19.67 -12.82
CA LEU A 75 -8.63 20.68 -13.07
C LEU A 75 -10.03 20.08 -13.01
N LEU A 76 -10.24 18.94 -13.68
CA LEU A 76 -11.53 18.25 -13.68
C LEU A 76 -11.91 17.82 -12.26
N GLY A 77 -10.97 17.23 -11.51
CA GLY A 77 -11.18 16.82 -10.13
C GLY A 77 -11.54 17.99 -9.21
N GLU A 78 -10.83 19.12 -9.31
CA GLU A 78 -11.11 20.33 -8.52
C GLU A 78 -12.49 20.92 -8.83
N ILE A 79 -12.88 20.97 -10.11
CA ILE A 79 -14.22 21.44 -10.53
C ILE A 79 -15.28 20.49 -9.97
N VAL A 80 -15.19 19.20 -10.27
CA VAL A 80 -16.18 18.20 -9.88
C VAL A 80 -16.35 18.16 -8.37
N ALA A 81 -15.27 18.23 -7.59
CA ALA A 81 -15.35 18.23 -6.12
C ALA A 81 -16.07 19.46 -5.52
N LYS A 82 -16.21 20.56 -6.27
CA LYS A 82 -16.92 21.78 -5.85
C LYS A 82 -18.34 21.89 -6.38
N LEU A 83 -18.73 21.04 -7.34
CA LEU A 83 -20.07 21.04 -7.87
C LEU A 83 -21.09 20.46 -6.87
N PRO A 84 -22.34 20.93 -6.92
CA PRO A 84 -23.41 20.34 -6.11
C PRO A 84 -23.67 18.90 -6.53
N ASP A 85 -24.26 18.12 -5.62
CA ASP A 85 -24.67 16.74 -5.87
C ASP A 85 -25.87 16.68 -6.83
N GLN A 86 -25.58 16.87 -8.13
CA GLN A 86 -26.53 16.88 -9.23
C GLN A 86 -25.96 16.09 -10.41
N PRO A 87 -26.78 15.56 -11.33
CA PRO A 87 -26.27 14.93 -12.54
C PRO A 87 -25.42 15.90 -13.38
N LEU A 88 -24.35 15.37 -13.94
CA LEU A 88 -23.41 16.08 -14.81
C LEU A 88 -23.61 15.62 -16.25
N ALA A 89 -23.89 16.56 -17.13
CA ALA A 89 -23.95 16.38 -18.57
C ALA A 89 -22.62 16.74 -19.21
N PHE A 90 -22.13 15.85 -20.06
CA PHE A 90 -20.92 16.01 -20.86
C PHE A 90 -21.32 16.06 -22.34
N SER A 91 -20.89 17.09 -23.05
CA SER A 91 -20.98 17.18 -24.52
C SER A 91 -19.62 17.56 -25.11
N PHE A 92 -19.16 16.77 -26.07
CA PHE A 92 -17.94 17.08 -26.80
C PHE A 92 -18.22 18.05 -27.96
N GLU A 93 -17.58 19.22 -27.94
CA GLU A 93 -17.77 20.29 -28.92
C GLU A 93 -16.41 20.71 -29.49
N GLY A 94 -16.09 20.20 -30.69
CA GLY A 94 -14.84 20.51 -31.40
C GLY A 94 -13.62 19.86 -30.74
N GLU A 95 -12.91 20.61 -29.89
CA GLU A 95 -11.73 20.16 -29.13
C GLU A 95 -11.90 20.38 -27.61
N ARG A 96 -13.11 20.77 -27.19
CA ARG A 96 -13.44 21.07 -25.81
C ARG A 96 -14.53 20.15 -25.31
N MET A 97 -14.44 19.80 -24.03
CA MET A 97 -15.51 19.16 -23.31
C MET A 97 -16.34 20.24 -22.59
N SER A 98 -17.63 20.29 -22.89
CA SER A 98 -18.61 21.04 -22.11
C SER A 98 -19.10 20.15 -20.96
N LEU A 99 -18.99 20.67 -19.74
CA LEU A 99 -19.47 20.03 -18.51
C LEU A 99 -20.54 20.90 -17.88
N GLN A 100 -21.75 20.38 -17.74
CA GLN A 100 -22.90 21.13 -17.23
C GLN A 100 -23.63 20.39 -16.10
N THR A 101 -24.07 21.11 -15.07
CA THR A 101 -25.00 20.56 -14.08
C THR A 101 -26.44 20.71 -14.58
N THR A 102 -27.24 19.64 -14.51
CA THR A 102 -28.59 19.65 -15.10
C THR A 102 -29.71 20.19 -14.18
N GLY A 103 -29.38 20.66 -12.97
CA GLY A 103 -30.34 21.16 -11.98
C GLY A 103 -30.48 22.69 -11.93
N VAL A 104 -31.20 23.18 -10.90
CA VAL A 104 -31.40 24.62 -10.66
C VAL A 104 -30.07 25.28 -10.28
N GLY A 105 -29.72 26.38 -10.96
CA GLY A 105 -28.41 27.02 -10.81
C GLY A 105 -27.33 26.40 -11.70
N ALA A 106 -27.68 26.08 -12.96
CA ALA A 106 -26.82 25.40 -13.91
C ALA A 106 -25.44 26.08 -14.03
N SER A 107 -24.39 25.34 -13.68
CA SER A 107 -23.01 25.70 -13.93
C SER A 107 -22.57 25.08 -15.26
N SER A 108 -21.74 25.80 -16.02
CA SER A 108 -21.20 25.33 -17.30
C SER A 108 -19.71 25.63 -17.39
N TYR A 109 -18.92 24.62 -17.74
CA TYR A 109 -17.48 24.70 -17.89
C TYR A 109 -17.09 24.16 -19.26
N GLN A 110 -16.11 24.81 -19.89
CA GLN A 110 -15.48 24.30 -21.10
C GLN A 110 -14.02 23.97 -20.79
N ILE A 111 -13.67 22.69 -20.91
CA ILE A 111 -12.35 22.18 -20.56
C ILE A 111 -11.66 21.72 -21.85
N PRO A 112 -10.42 22.15 -22.13
CA PRO A 112 -9.67 21.64 -23.28
C PRO A 112 -9.41 20.14 -23.13
N THR A 113 -9.50 19.42 -24.24
CA THR A 113 -9.23 17.98 -24.31
C THR A 113 -7.93 17.72 -25.07
N LEU A 114 -7.34 16.53 -24.90
CA LEU A 114 -6.40 15.98 -25.87
C LEU A 114 -6.98 14.67 -26.44
N PRO A 115 -6.64 14.32 -27.70
CA PRO A 115 -7.09 13.08 -28.33
C PRO A 115 -6.73 11.85 -27.50
N ALA A 116 -7.64 10.87 -27.43
CA ALA A 116 -7.35 9.60 -26.76
C ALA A 116 -6.18 8.84 -27.39
N SER A 117 -5.94 9.03 -28.69
CA SER A 117 -4.81 8.41 -29.42
C SER A 117 -3.43 8.90 -28.95
N GLU A 118 -3.35 10.02 -28.23
CA GLU A 118 -2.11 10.47 -27.60
C GLU A 118 -1.87 9.80 -26.24
N PHE A 119 -2.91 9.25 -25.62
CA PHE A 119 -2.77 8.52 -24.36
C PHE A 119 -2.11 7.16 -24.64
N PRO A 120 -1.02 6.80 -23.94
CA PRO A 120 -0.31 5.57 -24.23
C PRO A 120 -1.15 4.35 -23.86
N ASP A 121 -0.98 3.28 -24.64
CA ASP A 121 -1.54 1.97 -24.31
C ASP A 121 -1.02 1.50 -22.96
N LEU A 122 -1.91 0.87 -22.18
CA LEU A 122 -1.50 0.21 -20.96
C LEU A 122 -0.68 -1.05 -21.27
N PRO A 123 0.31 -1.39 -20.42
CA PRO A 123 1.09 -2.60 -20.58
C PRO A 123 0.19 -3.83 -20.53
N ARG A 124 0.53 -4.82 -21.35
CA ARG A 124 -0.14 -6.12 -21.38
C ARG A 124 0.79 -7.16 -20.78
N LEU A 125 0.25 -7.97 -19.88
CA LEU A 125 1.00 -9.06 -19.30
C LEU A 125 1.12 -10.21 -20.31
N VAL A 126 2.26 -10.89 -20.30
CA VAL A 126 2.55 -12.05 -21.16
C VAL A 126 2.87 -13.25 -20.28
N ASP A 127 2.24 -14.40 -20.56
CA ASP A 127 2.40 -15.64 -19.79
C ASP A 127 2.24 -15.45 -18.27
N ALA A 128 1.30 -14.59 -17.89
CA ALA A 128 1.06 -14.21 -16.50
C ALA A 128 0.61 -15.40 -15.66
N GLN A 129 1.16 -15.49 -14.45
CA GLN A 129 0.64 -16.35 -13.40
C GLN A 129 -0.53 -15.65 -12.70
N THR A 130 -1.56 -16.41 -12.36
CA THR A 130 -2.76 -15.88 -11.70
C THR A 130 -2.91 -16.42 -10.29
N LEU A 131 -3.18 -15.53 -9.34
CA LEU A 131 -3.52 -15.84 -7.96
C LEU A 131 -4.82 -15.14 -7.58
N VAL A 132 -5.78 -15.90 -7.06
CA VAL A 132 -6.97 -15.36 -6.39
C VAL A 132 -6.73 -15.43 -4.90
N VAL A 133 -6.81 -14.31 -4.21
CA VAL A 133 -6.52 -14.22 -2.77
C VAL A 133 -7.61 -13.46 -2.04
N ALA A 134 -7.93 -13.91 -0.82
CA ALA A 134 -8.83 -13.19 0.05
C ALA A 134 -8.31 -11.77 0.30
N LYS A 135 -9.19 -10.80 0.16
CA LYS A 135 -8.86 -9.38 0.18
C LYS A 135 -8.27 -8.95 1.53
N ASP A 136 -8.88 -9.37 2.63
CA ASP A 136 -8.45 -9.04 4.00
C ASP A 136 -7.08 -9.66 4.32
N LEU A 137 -6.82 -10.85 3.78
CA LEU A 137 -5.55 -11.55 3.91
C LEU A 137 -4.42 -10.78 3.22
N PHE A 138 -4.64 -10.35 1.98
CA PHE A 138 -3.66 -9.55 1.25
C PHE A 138 -3.45 -8.17 1.90
N LEU A 139 -4.53 -7.54 2.37
CA LEU A 139 -4.47 -6.27 3.10
C LEU A 139 -3.66 -6.38 4.40
N ALA A 140 -3.85 -7.46 5.16
CA ALA A 140 -3.07 -7.73 6.37
C ALA A 140 -1.57 -7.89 6.05
N GLY A 141 -1.25 -8.64 4.99
CA GLY A 141 0.11 -8.80 4.48
C GLY A 141 0.78 -7.46 4.15
N LEU A 142 0.10 -6.62 3.35
CA LEU A 142 0.59 -5.29 3.00
C LEU A 142 0.81 -4.39 4.22
N ARG A 143 -0.17 -4.30 5.12
CA ARG A 143 -0.07 -3.48 6.35
C ARG A 143 1.10 -3.89 7.23
N GLY A 144 1.35 -5.19 7.33
CA GLY A 144 2.43 -5.72 8.15
C GLY A 144 3.83 -5.50 7.60
N VAL A 145 4.00 -5.06 6.34
CA VAL A 145 5.35 -4.85 5.76
C VAL A 145 5.60 -3.50 5.08
N LEU A 146 4.57 -2.81 4.57
CA LEU A 146 4.76 -1.60 3.73
C LEU A 146 5.55 -0.47 4.42
N PHE A 147 5.50 -0.41 5.74
CA PHE A 147 6.24 0.58 6.53
C PHE A 147 7.76 0.34 6.52
N ALA A 148 8.21 -0.90 6.28
CA ALA A 148 9.62 -1.28 6.28
C ALA A 148 10.29 -1.10 4.92
N ALA A 149 9.54 -0.85 3.84
CA ALA A 149 10.10 -0.55 2.53
C ALA A 149 10.85 0.80 2.54
N SER A 150 11.95 0.88 1.79
CA SER A 150 12.77 2.08 1.74
C SER A 150 12.07 3.24 1.02
N GLY A 151 12.18 4.45 1.58
CA GLY A 151 11.82 5.68 0.89
C GLY A 151 12.95 6.30 0.07
N ASP A 152 14.14 5.69 0.08
CA ASP A 152 15.31 6.16 -0.65
C ASP A 152 15.33 5.56 -2.06
N GLU A 153 15.04 6.38 -3.07
CA GLU A 153 15.03 5.97 -4.48
C GLU A 153 16.37 5.40 -4.95
N ALA A 154 17.50 5.77 -4.31
CA ALA A 154 18.81 5.23 -4.63
C ALA A 154 18.95 3.74 -4.26
N LYS A 155 18.09 3.22 -3.39
CA LYS A 155 18.10 1.81 -2.95
C LYS A 155 17.29 0.87 -3.86
N GLN A 156 16.81 1.37 -5.01
CA GLN A 156 16.22 0.60 -6.11
C GLN A 156 15.24 -0.49 -5.63
N ILE A 157 15.69 -1.75 -5.61
CA ILE A 157 14.91 -2.94 -5.24
C ILE A 157 14.29 -2.85 -3.83
N LEU A 158 14.91 -2.13 -2.90
CA LEU A 158 14.42 -1.97 -1.52
C LEU A 158 13.26 -0.97 -1.39
N THR A 159 12.93 -0.24 -2.46
CA THR A 159 11.76 0.64 -2.49
C THR A 159 10.44 -0.10 -2.68
N GLY A 160 10.52 -1.42 -2.92
CA GLY A 160 9.36 -2.30 -3.08
C GLY A 160 9.15 -3.26 -1.92
N VAL A 161 8.02 -3.96 -2.00
CA VAL A 161 7.73 -5.15 -1.21
C VAL A 161 7.97 -6.36 -2.09
N HIS A 162 8.73 -7.30 -1.57
CA HIS A 162 8.99 -8.58 -2.19
C HIS A 162 7.87 -9.56 -1.85
N LEU A 163 7.19 -10.05 -2.88
CA LEU A 163 6.12 -11.03 -2.80
C LEU A 163 6.65 -12.37 -3.31
N THR A 164 6.52 -13.40 -2.49
CA THR A 164 6.82 -14.77 -2.90
C THR A 164 5.67 -15.70 -2.60
N MET A 165 5.34 -16.57 -3.54
CA MET A 165 4.44 -17.69 -3.33
C MET A 165 5.26 -18.97 -3.43
N GLN A 166 5.19 -19.79 -2.38
CA GLN A 166 5.71 -21.16 -2.39
C GLN A 166 4.61 -22.07 -1.83
N ASP A 167 4.14 -22.98 -2.67
CA ASP A 167 3.01 -23.87 -2.37
C ASP A 167 1.76 -23.07 -1.95
N GLU A 168 1.35 -23.14 -0.69
CA GLU A 168 0.17 -22.44 -0.15
C GLU A 168 0.55 -21.20 0.68
N ARG A 169 1.83 -20.82 0.72
CA ARG A 169 2.31 -19.72 1.55
C ARG A 169 2.65 -18.51 0.71
N LEU A 170 1.86 -17.44 0.87
CA LEU A 170 2.18 -16.12 0.38
C LEU A 170 2.97 -15.36 1.44
N GLU A 171 4.17 -14.93 1.07
CA GLU A 171 5.07 -14.19 1.94
C GLU A 171 5.31 -12.80 1.36
N PHE A 172 5.17 -11.81 2.25
CA PHE A 172 5.44 -10.41 1.98
C PHE A 172 6.69 -10.05 2.77
N ALA A 173 7.67 -9.41 2.13
CA ALA A 173 8.89 -8.96 2.80
C ALA A 173 9.27 -7.55 2.36
N ALA A 174 9.66 -6.71 3.30
CA ALA A 174 10.14 -5.37 3.02
C ALA A 174 11.28 -4.97 3.98
N THR A 175 12.32 -4.34 3.46
CA THR A 175 13.45 -3.82 4.24
C THR A 175 13.98 -2.52 3.67
N ASP A 176 14.51 -1.66 4.54
CA ASP A 176 15.25 -0.45 4.18
C ASP A 176 16.76 -0.58 4.43
N GLY A 177 17.22 -1.77 4.84
CA GLY A 177 18.60 -2.08 5.24
C GLY A 177 18.88 -1.95 6.74
N HIS A 178 18.00 -1.32 7.52
CA HIS A 178 18.13 -1.19 8.98
C HIS A 178 17.06 -1.96 9.75
N ARG A 179 15.92 -2.22 9.10
CA ARG A 179 14.83 -3.04 9.61
C ARG A 179 14.27 -3.91 8.49
N LEU A 180 13.63 -5.01 8.86
CA LEU A 180 12.99 -5.95 7.94
C LEU A 180 11.67 -6.41 8.56
N ALA A 181 10.60 -6.35 7.79
CA ALA A 181 9.32 -6.96 8.14
C ALA A 181 9.01 -8.09 7.18
N VAL A 182 8.59 -9.24 7.71
CA VAL A 182 8.14 -10.41 6.94
C VAL A 182 6.80 -10.85 7.50
N VAL A 183 5.78 -10.91 6.64
CA VAL A 183 4.47 -11.49 6.96
C VAL A 183 4.27 -12.70 6.09
N GLU A 184 3.83 -13.78 6.72
CA GLU A 184 3.49 -15.02 6.03
C GLU A 184 2.02 -15.31 6.23
N THR A 185 1.34 -15.64 5.13
CA THR A 185 -0.06 -16.03 5.20
C THR A 185 -0.33 -17.26 4.36
N GLU A 186 -1.15 -18.15 4.91
CA GLU A 186 -1.60 -19.37 4.25
C GLU A 186 -2.80 -19.03 3.37
N ILE A 187 -2.72 -19.38 2.08
CA ILE A 187 -3.77 -19.15 1.10
C ILE A 187 -4.46 -20.47 0.81
N GLU A 188 -5.72 -20.55 1.22
CA GLU A 188 -6.65 -21.52 0.65
C GLU A 188 -7.03 -21.02 -0.75
N GLY A 189 -6.68 -21.76 -1.80
CA GLY A 189 -7.05 -21.34 -3.14
C GLY A 189 -8.57 -21.39 -3.36
N PRO A 190 -9.07 -20.78 -4.45
CA PRO A 190 -10.50 -20.66 -4.68
C PRO A 190 -11.18 -22.04 -4.67
N ALA A 191 -12.25 -22.16 -3.87
CA ALA A 191 -13.02 -23.39 -3.70
C ALA A 191 -12.22 -24.61 -3.17
N GLY A 192 -11.20 -24.39 -2.34
CA GLY A 192 -10.42 -25.49 -1.73
C GLY A 192 -9.45 -26.16 -2.69
N GLN A 193 -9.17 -25.55 -3.85
CA GLN A 193 -8.10 -25.98 -4.73
C GLN A 193 -6.79 -25.35 -4.26
N SER A 194 -5.88 -26.16 -3.73
CA SER A 194 -4.53 -25.73 -3.38
C SER A 194 -3.84 -25.08 -4.61
N PRO A 195 -3.21 -23.90 -4.49
CA PRO A 195 -2.31 -23.35 -5.51
C PRO A 195 -1.00 -24.15 -5.65
N ALA A 196 -1.02 -25.47 -5.38
CA ALA A 196 0.12 -26.36 -5.40
C ALA A 196 0.91 -26.23 -6.71
N GLY A 197 2.20 -25.87 -6.60
CA GLY A 197 3.10 -25.69 -7.73
C GLY A 197 3.16 -24.27 -8.32
N LEU A 198 2.32 -23.33 -7.85
CA LEU A 198 2.42 -21.93 -8.24
C LEU A 198 3.67 -21.29 -7.62
N LYS A 199 4.53 -20.71 -8.47
CA LYS A 199 5.77 -20.05 -8.05
C LYS A 199 5.77 -18.60 -8.53
N LEU A 200 5.29 -17.73 -7.67
CA LEU A 200 5.31 -16.29 -7.89
C LEU A 200 6.49 -15.70 -7.14
N GLU A 201 7.24 -14.83 -7.79
CA GLU A 201 8.29 -14.02 -7.17
C GLU A 201 8.35 -12.70 -7.90
N ALA A 202 8.07 -11.61 -7.19
CA ALA A 202 8.22 -10.26 -7.72
C ALA A 202 8.44 -9.24 -6.62
N THR A 203 9.13 -8.15 -6.96
CA THR A 203 9.26 -7.01 -6.07
C THR A 203 8.46 -5.85 -6.63
N ILE A 204 7.39 -5.45 -5.95
CA ILE A 204 6.46 -4.43 -6.45
C ILE A 204 6.72 -3.10 -5.70
N PRO A 205 6.83 -1.97 -6.40
CA PRO A 205 7.04 -0.66 -5.78
C PRO A 205 6.07 -0.37 -4.63
N ALA A 206 6.58 0.07 -3.48
CA ALA A 206 5.74 0.37 -2.32
C ALA A 206 4.74 1.50 -2.58
N ARG A 207 5.05 2.41 -3.52
CA ARG A 207 4.11 3.45 -3.97
C ARG A 207 2.84 2.83 -4.56
N ALA A 208 2.98 1.86 -5.48
CA ALA A 208 1.84 1.19 -6.09
C ALA A 208 1.05 0.38 -5.06
N LEU A 209 1.75 -0.34 -4.19
CA LEU A 209 1.11 -1.15 -3.14
C LEU A 209 0.41 -0.31 -2.07
N ARG A 210 0.83 0.94 -1.82
CA ARG A 210 0.10 1.87 -0.95
C ARG A 210 -1.22 2.33 -1.58
N GLU A 211 -1.27 2.51 -2.90
CA GLU A 211 -2.54 2.78 -3.59
C GLU A 211 -3.44 1.54 -3.58
N LEU A 212 -2.86 0.35 -3.77
CA LEU A 212 -3.59 -0.92 -3.63
C LEU A 212 -4.16 -1.09 -2.22
N GLU A 213 -3.37 -0.81 -1.17
CA GLU A 213 -3.83 -0.86 0.23
C GLU A 213 -5.08 0.00 0.45
N ARG A 214 -5.11 1.21 -0.13
CA ARG A 214 -6.29 2.10 -0.06
C ARG A 214 -7.48 1.56 -0.85
N MET A 215 -7.24 0.97 -2.02
CA MET A 215 -8.29 0.33 -2.82
C MET A 215 -8.92 -0.84 -2.06
N LEU A 216 -8.10 -1.69 -1.42
CA LEU A 216 -8.55 -2.77 -0.54
C LEU A 216 -9.37 -2.23 0.64
N GLN A 217 -9.06 -1.07 1.20
CA GLN A 217 -9.87 -0.53 2.29
C GLN A 217 -11.22 0.04 1.83
N ARG A 218 -11.29 0.55 0.59
CA ARG A 218 -12.44 1.32 0.10
C ARG A 218 -13.47 0.50 -0.67
N TYR A 219 -13.03 -0.39 -1.56
CA TYR A 219 -13.93 -1.08 -2.48
C TYR A 219 -14.37 -2.43 -1.93
N GLY A 220 -15.61 -2.83 -2.22
CA GLY A 220 -16.17 -4.13 -1.80
C GLY A 220 -15.58 -5.32 -2.54
N GLY A 221 -16.11 -6.51 -2.28
CA GLY A 221 -15.63 -7.79 -2.81
C GLY A 221 -14.72 -8.52 -1.84
N ASP A 222 -14.77 -9.86 -1.88
CA ASP A 222 -14.06 -10.72 -0.92
C ASP A 222 -12.69 -11.18 -1.44
N ALA A 223 -12.46 -11.05 -2.74
CA ALA A 223 -11.27 -11.57 -3.41
C ALA A 223 -10.59 -10.51 -4.28
N LEU A 224 -9.27 -10.63 -4.37
CA LEU A 224 -8.39 -9.89 -5.26
C LEU A 224 -7.80 -10.87 -6.28
N ASN A 225 -7.91 -10.55 -7.57
CA ASN A 225 -7.23 -11.28 -8.62
C ASN A 225 -5.89 -10.60 -8.91
N LEU A 226 -4.79 -11.29 -8.65
CA LEU A 226 -3.44 -10.88 -9.00
C LEU A 226 -3.01 -11.66 -10.25
N HIS A 227 -2.70 -10.93 -11.32
CA HIS A 227 -1.96 -11.45 -12.46
C HIS A 227 -0.54 -10.90 -12.40
N LEU A 228 0.46 -11.75 -12.55
CA LEU A 228 1.86 -11.38 -12.40
C LEU A 228 2.70 -11.98 -13.52
N ASP A 229 3.48 -11.13 -14.17
CA ASP A 229 4.61 -11.53 -15.00
C ASP A 229 5.90 -10.84 -14.49
N PRO A 230 7.07 -11.11 -15.09
CA PRO A 230 8.33 -10.48 -14.64
C PRO A 230 8.37 -8.95 -14.75
N SER A 231 7.49 -8.33 -15.54
CA SER A 231 7.49 -6.90 -15.83
C SER A 231 6.36 -6.14 -15.13
N TYR A 232 5.21 -6.77 -14.92
CA TYR A 232 4.00 -6.12 -14.41
C TYR A 232 3.24 -6.99 -13.42
N ALA A 233 2.69 -6.33 -12.41
CA ALA A 233 1.68 -6.86 -11.51
C ALA A 233 0.36 -6.15 -11.77
N ASP A 234 -0.69 -6.94 -12.02
CA ASP A 234 -2.02 -6.47 -12.34
C ASP A 234 -3.05 -6.97 -11.31
N PHE A 235 -3.53 -6.03 -10.51
CA PHE A 235 -4.46 -6.23 -9.42
C PHE A 235 -5.86 -5.86 -9.86
N GLN A 236 -6.76 -6.84 -9.89
CA GLN A 236 -8.10 -6.73 -10.41
C GLN A 236 -9.12 -7.02 -9.31
N PHE A 237 -10.02 -6.05 -9.08
CA PHE A 237 -11.14 -6.19 -8.16
C PHE A 237 -12.36 -6.64 -8.96
N LEU A 238 -12.81 -7.87 -8.73
CA LEU A 238 -14.02 -8.36 -9.39
C LEU A 238 -15.27 -7.69 -8.81
N PRO A 239 -16.30 -7.45 -9.64
CA PRO A 239 -17.59 -7.00 -9.14
C PRO A 239 -18.21 -8.07 -8.21
N PRO A 240 -19.05 -7.66 -7.24
CA PRO A 240 -19.86 -8.59 -6.45
C PRO A 240 -20.72 -9.50 -7.34
N PRO A 241 -20.97 -10.77 -6.97
CA PRO A 241 -21.78 -11.72 -7.75
C PRO A 241 -23.21 -11.23 -8.02
N ASP A 242 -23.73 -10.32 -7.19
CA ASP A 242 -25.08 -9.76 -7.20
C ASP A 242 -25.18 -8.38 -7.88
N ALA A 243 -24.10 -7.90 -8.52
CA ALA A 243 -24.12 -6.64 -9.27
C ALA A 243 -24.94 -6.79 -10.56
N GLU A 244 -26.26 -6.56 -10.47
CA GLU A 244 -27.17 -6.52 -11.62
C GLU A 244 -26.69 -5.49 -12.67
N GLY A 245 -26.54 -5.93 -13.92
CA GLY A 245 -26.29 -5.03 -15.06
C GLY A 245 -24.86 -5.02 -15.62
N MET A 246 -23.93 -5.85 -15.13
CA MET A 246 -22.63 -6.02 -15.78
C MET A 246 -22.60 -7.27 -16.69
N PRO A 247 -22.38 -7.12 -18.01
CA PRO A 247 -22.21 -8.27 -18.88
C PRO A 247 -20.94 -9.05 -18.51
N GLU A 248 -21.08 -10.36 -18.37
CA GLU A 248 -20.07 -11.38 -18.01
C GLU A 248 -18.75 -11.33 -18.81
N ALA A 249 -18.69 -10.53 -19.88
CA ALA A 249 -17.58 -10.49 -20.83
C ALA A 249 -16.47 -9.46 -20.53
N SER A 250 -16.66 -8.51 -19.60
CA SER A 250 -15.65 -7.48 -19.32
C SER A 250 -15.33 -7.37 -17.85
N GLY A 251 -14.23 -8.01 -17.42
CA GLY A 251 -13.25 -7.47 -16.46
C GLY A 251 -13.71 -7.06 -15.06
N TYR A 252 -12.81 -6.41 -14.36
CA TYR A 252 -12.81 -5.91 -12.99
C TYR A 252 -13.58 -4.59 -12.81
N GLN A 253 -14.11 -4.27 -11.63
CA GLN A 253 -14.67 -2.94 -11.37
C GLN A 253 -13.55 -1.89 -11.23
N GLN A 254 -12.48 -2.28 -10.54
CA GLN A 254 -11.30 -1.47 -10.25
C GLN A 254 -10.05 -2.25 -10.62
N ARG A 255 -9.04 -1.58 -11.16
CA ARG A 255 -7.76 -2.21 -11.48
C ARG A 255 -6.58 -1.31 -11.20
N LEU A 256 -5.50 -1.92 -10.75
CA LEU A 256 -4.20 -1.28 -10.57
C LEU A 256 -3.13 -2.12 -11.25
N ILE A 257 -2.38 -1.52 -12.17
CA ILE A 257 -1.24 -2.15 -12.83
C ILE A 257 0.01 -1.44 -12.36
N SER A 258 1.01 -2.19 -11.91
CA SER A 258 2.31 -1.66 -11.51
C SER A 258 3.42 -2.35 -12.29
N CYS A 259 4.45 -1.62 -12.69
CA CYS A 259 5.73 -2.23 -13.01
C CYS A 259 6.25 -3.04 -11.81
N VAL A 260 6.95 -4.13 -12.11
CA VAL A 260 7.80 -4.87 -11.17
C VAL A 260 9.19 -4.23 -11.18
N LEU A 261 9.85 -4.18 -10.03
CA LEU A 261 11.22 -3.69 -9.91
C LEU A 261 12.21 -4.72 -10.43
N ASP A 262 13.14 -4.28 -11.28
CA ASP A 262 14.24 -5.10 -11.75
C ASP A 262 15.28 -5.37 -10.66
N GLY A 263 15.78 -6.61 -10.61
CA GLY A 263 16.87 -7.03 -9.74
C GLY A 263 16.47 -8.09 -8.72
N ALA A 264 17.48 -8.73 -8.13
CA ALA A 264 17.28 -9.75 -7.11
C ALA A 264 17.05 -9.08 -5.75
N TYR A 265 15.98 -9.48 -5.06
CA TYR A 265 15.76 -9.06 -3.68
C TYR A 265 16.80 -9.74 -2.76
N PRO A 266 17.33 -9.05 -1.72
CA PRO A 266 18.33 -9.65 -0.84
C PRO A 266 17.81 -10.92 -0.16
N ASN A 267 18.70 -11.90 0.07
CA ASN A 267 18.36 -13.10 0.83
C ASN A 267 18.27 -12.79 2.35
N TYR A 268 17.19 -12.12 2.73
CA TYR A 268 16.96 -11.62 4.09
C TYR A 268 16.77 -12.74 5.12
N ARG A 269 16.42 -13.97 4.71
CA ARG A 269 16.29 -15.12 5.63
C ARG A 269 17.59 -15.44 6.35
N GLN A 270 18.74 -15.09 5.76
CA GLN A 270 20.05 -15.25 6.40
C GLN A 270 20.31 -14.22 7.50
N LEU A 271 19.56 -13.12 7.53
CA LEU A 271 19.69 -12.06 8.53
C LEU A 271 18.91 -12.36 9.82
N ILE A 272 17.96 -13.29 9.76
CA ILE A 272 17.09 -13.64 10.89
C ILE A 272 17.79 -14.72 11.74
N PRO A 273 18.19 -14.41 12.99
CA PRO A 273 18.77 -15.41 13.89
C PRO A 273 17.75 -16.51 14.19
N ARG A 274 18.24 -17.75 14.40
CA ARG A 274 17.40 -18.91 14.74
C ARG A 274 17.37 -19.20 16.24
N ASP A 275 18.44 -18.82 16.93
CA ASP A 275 18.63 -19.05 18.35
C ASP A 275 18.72 -17.70 19.08
N PHE A 276 18.14 -17.66 20.28
CA PHE A 276 18.08 -16.46 21.10
C PHE A 276 18.45 -16.78 22.55
N SER A 277 19.40 -16.02 23.09
CA SER A 277 19.81 -16.12 24.50
C SER A 277 18.83 -15.45 25.47
N ARG A 278 17.99 -14.55 24.96
CA ARG A 278 17.06 -13.73 25.73
C ARG A 278 15.73 -13.61 25.02
N ARG A 279 14.67 -13.63 25.82
CA ARG A 279 13.29 -13.45 25.38
C ARG A 279 12.59 -12.53 26.35
N VAL A 280 11.90 -11.53 25.83
CA VAL A 280 11.18 -10.53 26.61
C VAL A 280 9.76 -10.44 26.08
N VAL A 281 8.78 -10.63 26.94
CA VAL A 281 7.36 -10.44 26.65
C VAL A 281 6.88 -9.20 27.39
N VAL A 282 6.20 -8.31 26.68
CA VAL A 282 5.79 -7.01 27.20
C VAL A 282 4.42 -6.62 26.66
N ASN A 283 3.64 -5.93 27.48
CA ASN A 283 2.38 -5.32 27.04
C ASN A 283 2.67 -4.28 25.95
N ARG A 284 2.09 -4.49 24.77
CA ARG A 284 2.33 -3.67 23.58
C ARG A 284 1.86 -2.23 23.80
N ALA A 285 0.68 -2.04 24.38
CA ALA A 285 0.11 -0.70 24.55
C ALA A 285 0.93 0.13 25.54
N GLU A 286 1.38 -0.46 26.65
CA GLU A 286 2.25 0.21 27.62
C GLU A 286 3.60 0.59 27.00
N LEU A 287 4.22 -0.34 26.27
CA LEU A 287 5.49 -0.09 25.59
C LEU A 287 5.37 1.02 24.53
N VAL A 288 4.32 0.99 23.70
CA VAL A 288 4.05 2.03 22.70
C VAL A 288 3.89 3.38 23.39
N ALA A 289 3.08 3.47 24.44
CA ALA A 289 2.84 4.73 25.14
C ALA A 289 4.13 5.32 25.74
N ALA A 290 4.99 4.48 26.33
CA ALA A 290 6.29 4.89 26.86
C ALA A 290 7.23 5.38 25.75
N LEU A 291 7.33 4.63 24.65
CA LEU A 291 8.17 4.99 23.51
C LEU A 291 7.70 6.26 22.81
N GLU A 292 6.38 6.50 22.70
CA GLU A 292 5.84 7.73 22.12
C GLU A 292 6.20 8.97 22.94
N ARG A 293 6.15 8.89 24.28
CA ARG A 293 6.61 9.98 25.16
C ARG A 293 8.11 10.23 25.00
N LEU A 294 8.91 9.17 24.99
CA LEU A 294 10.36 9.27 24.79
C LEU A 294 10.75 9.76 23.38
N ALA A 295 9.95 9.44 22.37
CA ALA A 295 10.20 9.85 20.99
C ALA A 295 10.20 11.37 20.82
N ILE A 296 9.45 12.12 21.65
CA ILE A 296 9.43 13.59 21.64
C ILE A 296 10.84 14.14 21.92
N LEU A 297 11.52 13.59 22.92
CA LEU A 297 12.90 13.96 23.27
C LEU A 297 13.91 13.39 22.26
N ALA A 298 13.72 12.12 21.85
CA ALA A 298 14.64 11.46 20.93
C ALA A 298 14.70 12.15 19.56
N ALA A 299 13.60 12.75 19.12
CA ALA A 299 13.50 13.53 17.89
C ALA A 299 14.41 14.77 17.87
N GLN A 300 14.81 15.30 19.03
CA GLN A 300 15.72 16.45 19.13
C GLN A 300 17.20 16.08 18.92
N ARG A 301 17.49 14.78 18.79
CA ARG A 301 18.85 14.27 18.54
C ARG A 301 18.83 13.37 17.31
N ASN A 302 18.87 12.05 17.51
CA ASN A 302 19.03 11.06 16.44
C ASN A 302 17.96 9.95 16.49
N ASN A 303 16.82 10.20 17.16
CA ASN A 303 15.77 9.21 17.40
C ASN A 303 16.25 7.98 18.18
N VAL A 304 17.36 8.08 18.93
CA VAL A 304 17.94 6.95 19.67
C VAL A 304 17.25 6.81 21.03
N VAL A 305 16.79 5.61 21.33
CA VAL A 305 16.29 5.21 22.65
C VAL A 305 17.09 4.03 23.17
N LYS A 306 17.50 4.10 24.43
CA LYS A 306 18.26 3.07 25.11
C LYS A 306 17.32 2.15 25.87
N PHE A 307 17.50 0.85 25.68
CA PHE A 307 16.81 -0.25 26.35
C PHE A 307 17.78 -0.87 27.35
N ALA A 308 17.39 -0.93 28.61
CA ALA A 308 18.15 -1.58 29.67
C ALA A 308 17.26 -2.63 30.35
N LEU A 309 17.63 -3.88 30.13
CA LEU A 309 17.01 -5.06 30.71
C LEU A 309 17.75 -5.42 32.00
N ASP A 310 17.01 -5.57 33.11
CA ASP A 310 17.59 -5.90 34.41
C ASP A 310 17.87 -7.41 34.61
N GLY A 311 17.35 -8.25 33.71
CA GLY A 311 17.45 -9.71 33.78
C GLY A 311 16.44 -10.35 34.75
N MET A 312 15.47 -9.58 35.25
CA MET A 312 14.45 -10.05 36.17
C MET A 312 13.05 -9.81 35.60
N SER A 313 12.57 -8.58 35.66
CA SER A 313 11.17 -8.25 35.30
C SER A 313 10.98 -6.82 34.83
N THR A 314 12.06 -6.11 34.53
CA THR A 314 12.01 -4.69 34.21
C THR A 314 12.73 -4.39 32.90
N LEU A 315 12.04 -3.66 32.02
CA LEU A 315 12.64 -2.92 30.92
C LEU A 315 12.65 -1.43 31.25
N ARG A 316 13.85 -0.85 31.42
CA ARG A 316 14.03 0.60 31.49
C ARG A 316 14.32 1.15 30.09
N LEU A 317 13.59 2.20 29.73
CA LEU A 317 13.74 2.94 28.50
C LEU A 317 14.25 4.33 28.83
N SER A 318 15.29 4.80 28.16
CA SER A 318 15.84 6.13 28.44
C SER A 318 16.31 6.85 27.18
N VAL A 319 16.18 8.17 27.21
CA VAL A 319 16.66 9.08 26.17
C VAL A 319 17.41 10.21 26.84
N GLU A 320 18.59 10.53 26.33
CA GLU A 320 19.38 11.67 26.77
C GLU A 320 19.69 12.58 25.58
N ALA A 321 19.21 13.81 25.66
CA ALA A 321 19.47 14.89 24.72
C ALA A 321 20.12 16.03 25.51
N THR A 322 21.43 16.19 25.36
CA THR A 322 22.29 17.05 26.20
C THR A 322 21.79 18.49 26.34
N ASP A 323 21.16 19.04 25.30
CA ASP A 323 20.69 20.43 25.27
C ASP A 323 19.17 20.60 25.52
N VAL A 324 18.43 19.50 25.70
CA VAL A 324 16.96 19.51 25.83
C VAL A 324 16.49 18.88 27.14
N GLY A 325 17.12 17.78 27.56
CA GLY A 325 16.77 17.07 28.79
C GLY A 325 16.93 15.55 28.69
N ARG A 326 16.44 14.87 29.72
CA ARG A 326 16.46 13.41 29.84
C ARG A 326 15.03 12.89 30.09
N GLY A 327 14.71 11.77 29.45
CA GLY A 327 13.52 10.97 29.74
C GLY A 327 13.91 9.58 30.25
N ASP A 328 13.15 9.07 31.21
CA ASP A 328 13.31 7.73 31.79
C ASP A 328 11.91 7.15 31.98
N GLU A 329 11.68 5.95 31.46
CA GLU A 329 10.43 5.21 31.56
C GLU A 329 10.76 3.78 31.98
N GLN A 330 9.81 3.15 32.68
CA GLN A 330 9.95 1.78 33.13
C GLN A 330 8.68 1.01 32.79
N VAL A 331 8.85 -0.16 32.18
CA VAL A 331 7.75 -1.05 31.81
C VAL A 331 8.02 -2.42 32.43
N ALA A 332 6.96 -3.03 32.97
CA ALA A 332 7.02 -4.40 33.48
C ALA A 332 7.11 -5.38 32.31
N VAL A 333 7.98 -6.38 32.43
CA VAL A 333 8.19 -7.40 31.39
C VAL A 333 8.31 -8.78 32.03
N GLU A 334 7.91 -9.80 31.28
CA GLU A 334 8.29 -11.17 31.57
C GLU A 334 9.52 -11.49 30.74
N MET A 335 10.56 -12.06 31.34
CA MET A 335 11.78 -12.31 30.58
C MET A 335 12.61 -13.50 31.05
N THR A 336 13.43 -14.00 30.13
CA THR A 336 14.47 -15.00 30.39
C THR A 336 15.81 -14.51 29.85
N GLY A 337 16.90 -14.87 30.55
CA GLY A 337 18.27 -14.53 30.18
C GLY A 337 18.82 -13.33 30.96
N ASP A 338 20.12 -13.06 30.79
CA ASP A 338 20.83 -12.08 31.63
C ASP A 338 20.48 -10.63 31.29
N ALA A 339 20.88 -9.71 32.17
CA ALA A 339 20.84 -8.28 31.91
C ALA A 339 21.50 -7.93 30.56
N LEU A 340 20.94 -6.92 29.88
CA LEU A 340 21.43 -6.47 28.58
C LEU A 340 21.09 -5.00 28.37
N GLU A 341 22.05 -4.28 27.79
CA GLU A 341 21.88 -2.89 27.42
C GLU A 341 22.10 -2.74 25.91
N LEU A 342 21.18 -2.07 25.24
CA LEU A 342 21.21 -1.83 23.80
C LEU A 342 20.43 -0.57 23.44
N ALA A 343 20.51 -0.13 22.19
CA ALA A 343 19.76 1.04 21.74
C ALA A 343 19.17 0.82 20.36
N PHE A 344 18.07 1.50 20.07
CA PHE A 344 17.35 1.42 18.80
C PHE A 344 16.97 2.81 18.31
N ASN A 345 16.65 2.90 17.02
CA ASN A 345 15.86 4.01 16.52
C ASN A 345 14.40 3.83 16.99
N VAL A 346 13.91 4.75 17.82
CA VAL A 346 12.56 4.70 18.41
C VAL A 346 11.47 4.65 17.36
N LYS A 347 11.67 5.32 16.21
CA LYS A 347 10.70 5.31 15.11
C LYS A 347 10.55 3.92 14.50
N TYR A 348 11.67 3.19 14.35
CA TYR A 348 11.62 1.83 13.83
C TYR A 348 10.87 0.91 14.78
N ILE A 349 11.07 1.04 16.09
CA ILE A 349 10.32 0.22 17.06
C ILE A 349 8.83 0.56 17.01
N LEU A 350 8.49 1.86 17.06
CA LEU A 350 7.09 2.31 17.03
C LEU A 350 6.35 1.87 15.76
N ASP A 351 6.97 1.95 14.58
CA ASP A 351 6.32 1.53 13.33
C ASP A 351 5.95 0.04 13.37
N GLY A 352 6.85 -0.83 13.86
CA GLY A 352 6.59 -2.26 14.00
C GLY A 352 5.52 -2.59 15.04
N LEU A 353 5.58 -1.94 16.22
CA LEU A 353 4.60 -2.16 17.28
C LEU A 353 3.18 -1.68 16.90
N LYS A 354 3.06 -0.70 16.00
CA LYS A 354 1.76 -0.17 15.54
C LYS A 354 1.01 -1.13 14.62
N VAL A 355 1.73 -2.00 13.91
CA VAL A 355 1.11 -3.01 13.02
C VAL A 355 0.82 -4.33 13.73
N MET A 356 1.43 -4.57 14.89
CA MET A 356 1.18 -5.75 15.72
C MET A 356 -0.18 -5.61 16.42
N GLY A 357 -1.11 -6.51 16.11
CA GLY A 357 -2.47 -6.48 16.65
C GLY A 357 -2.63 -7.09 18.05
N SER A 358 -1.63 -7.83 18.55
CA SER A 358 -1.69 -8.52 19.84
C SER A 358 -1.52 -7.58 21.03
N ASP A 359 -2.08 -7.95 22.19
CA ASP A 359 -1.88 -7.19 23.44
C ASP A 359 -0.46 -7.30 23.98
N HIS A 360 0.21 -8.41 23.68
CA HIS A 360 1.59 -8.67 24.08
C HIS A 360 2.48 -8.89 22.85
N VAL A 361 3.71 -8.41 22.94
CA VAL A 361 4.74 -8.62 21.92
C VAL A 361 5.95 -9.30 22.55
N GLN A 362 6.61 -10.14 21.77
CA GLN A 362 7.85 -10.80 22.12
C GLN A 362 9.02 -10.10 21.43
N LEU A 363 10.08 -9.86 22.21
CA LEU A 363 11.36 -9.35 21.77
C LEU A 363 12.43 -10.41 22.07
N ASP A 364 13.00 -10.99 21.02
CA ASP A 364 14.07 -11.96 21.10
C ASP A 364 15.43 -11.32 20.79
N LEU A 365 16.43 -11.58 21.65
CA LEU A 365 17.72 -10.87 21.69
C LEU A 365 18.92 -11.81 21.91
N ASN A 366 20.07 -11.37 21.42
CA ASN A 366 21.37 -12.04 21.61
C ASN A 366 22.41 -11.12 22.24
N THR A 367 22.96 -10.20 21.45
CA THR A 367 23.97 -9.23 21.87
C THR A 367 23.51 -7.80 21.58
N PRO A 368 24.17 -6.76 22.15
CA PRO A 368 23.81 -5.36 21.90
C PRO A 368 23.93 -4.91 20.44
N VAL A 369 24.59 -5.68 19.57
CA VAL A 369 24.89 -5.31 18.18
C VAL A 369 24.30 -6.28 17.14
N THR A 370 23.73 -7.39 17.58
CA THR A 370 23.05 -8.37 16.69
C THR A 370 21.59 -7.99 16.48
N PRO A 371 20.97 -8.39 15.35
CA PRO A 371 19.57 -8.09 15.08
C PRO A 371 18.64 -8.52 16.22
N ALA A 372 17.67 -7.66 16.53
CA ALA A 372 16.59 -7.95 17.46
C ALA A 372 15.33 -8.35 16.69
N ILE A 373 14.65 -9.42 17.12
CA ILE A 373 13.41 -9.87 16.49
C ILE A 373 12.23 -9.53 17.37
N TRP A 374 11.26 -8.85 16.78
CA TRP A 374 9.98 -8.51 17.37
C TRP A 374 8.89 -9.33 16.69
N SER A 375 7.99 -9.90 17.49
CA SER A 375 6.84 -10.66 16.98
C SER A 375 5.61 -10.45 17.87
N PRO A 376 4.39 -10.42 17.31
CA PRO A 376 3.17 -10.45 18.10
C PRO A 376 3.00 -11.83 18.75
N LEU A 377 2.53 -11.89 20.00
CA LEU A 377 2.06 -13.14 20.57
C LEU A 377 0.64 -13.43 20.06
N GLY A 378 0.48 -14.51 19.29
CA GLY A 378 -0.81 -14.92 18.72
C GLY A 378 -0.68 -15.63 17.39
N GLU A 379 -1.73 -15.59 16.58
CA GLU A 379 -1.84 -16.33 15.32
C GLU A 379 -1.12 -15.67 14.13
N THR A 380 -0.90 -14.35 14.18
CA THR A 380 -0.26 -13.63 13.07
C THR A 380 1.23 -13.97 12.97
N LYS A 381 1.63 -14.59 11.85
CA LYS A 381 3.04 -14.88 11.53
C LYS A 381 3.75 -13.63 10.98
N LEU A 382 4.02 -12.67 11.87
CA LEU A 382 4.81 -11.47 11.59
C LEU A 382 6.18 -11.57 12.28
N THR A 383 7.25 -11.47 11.48
CA THR A 383 8.62 -11.33 11.98
C THR A 383 9.12 -9.92 11.67
N TYR A 384 9.49 -9.16 12.69
CA TYR A 384 10.04 -7.81 12.53
C TYR A 384 11.44 -7.70 13.11
N LEU A 385 12.44 -7.62 12.24
CA LEU A 385 13.83 -7.46 12.59
C LEU A 385 14.20 -5.98 12.65
N VAL A 386 14.89 -5.57 13.72
CA VAL A 386 15.46 -4.22 13.84
C VAL A 386 16.92 -4.31 14.24
N MET A 387 17.79 -3.61 13.51
CA MET A 387 19.20 -3.49 13.85
C MET A 387 19.40 -2.54 15.03
N PRO A 388 20.10 -2.97 16.10
CA PRO A 388 20.49 -2.06 17.16
C PRO A 388 21.47 -0.97 16.67
N ILE A 389 21.46 0.15 17.36
CA ILE A 389 22.43 1.23 17.17
C ILE A 389 23.56 1.01 18.17
N GLN A 390 24.80 0.98 17.66
CA GLN A 390 25.98 0.87 18.50
C GLN A 390 26.11 2.12 19.38
N LEU A 391 26.02 1.92 20.70
CA LEU A 391 26.35 2.95 21.67
C LEU A 391 27.85 3.24 21.60
N ARG A 392 28.22 4.47 21.25
CA ARG A 392 29.61 4.91 21.35
C ARG A 392 29.90 5.17 22.83
N SER A 393 30.78 4.35 23.41
CA SER A 393 31.34 4.52 24.75
C SER A 393 32.25 5.74 24.84
#